data_AF-A0A229R7Y3-F1
#
_entry.id   AF-A0A229R7Y3-F1
#
_cell.length_a   1.000
_cell.length_b   1.000
_cell.length_c   1.000
_cell.angle_alpha   90.00
_cell.angle_beta   90.00
_cell.angle_gamma   90.00
#
_symmetry.space_group_name_H-M   'P 1'
#
loop_
_entity.id
_entity.type
_entity.pdbx_description
1 polymer ?
#
loop_
_entity_poly.entity_id
_entity_poly.type
_entity_poly.pdbx_seq_one_letter_code
_entity_poly.pdbx_strand_id
1 'polypeptide(L)' 'MAPVLNVLDDQARARLIRRFGEGVTTWCDDLPALVARLSERWGLTVVDAKPGNTGRTLICVGDDGAMKVL' A
#
# COMPACT_ATOMS: atom_id res chain seq x y z
N MET A 1 -6.14 15.67 2.28
CA MET A 1 -6.15 14.20 2.06
C MET A 1 -5.35 13.93 0.80
N ALA A 2 -4.17 13.31 0.92
CA ALA A 2 -3.48 12.78 -0.25
C ALA A 2 -4.41 11.78 -0.96
N PRO A 3 -4.46 11.73 -2.30
CA PRO A 3 -5.26 10.74 -3.00
C PRO A 3 -4.78 9.37 -2.54
N VAL A 4 -5.69 8.58 -1.98
CA VAL A 4 -5.38 7.19 -1.62
C VAL A 4 -5.23 6.46 -2.95
N LEU A 5 -4.00 6.42 -3.47
CA LEU A 5 -3.63 5.52 -4.55
C LEU A 5 -4.06 4.12 -4.15
N ASN A 6 -4.61 3.37 -5.10
CA ASN A 6 -5.12 2.03 -4.85
C ASN A 6 -3.96 1.06 -4.47
N VAL A 7 -3.66 1.02 -3.16
CA VAL A 7 -2.56 0.29 -2.54
C VAL A 7 -2.68 -1.23 -2.76
N LEU A 8 -3.90 -1.72 -3.04
CA LEU A 8 -4.17 -3.11 -3.38
C LEU A 8 -5.25 -3.20 -4.47
N ASP A 9 -4.84 -3.47 -5.71
CA ASP A 9 -5.81 -3.71 -6.79
C ASP A 9 -6.54 -5.05 -6.63
N ASP A 10 -7.67 -5.19 -7.34
CA ASP A 10 -8.53 -6.37 -7.25
C ASP A 10 -7.80 -7.67 -7.65
N GLN A 11 -6.89 -7.58 -8.62
CA GLN A 11 -6.11 -8.73 -9.06
C GLN A 11 -5.13 -9.19 -7.96
N ALA A 12 -4.51 -8.25 -7.25
CA ALA A 12 -3.65 -8.51 -6.11
C ALA A 12 -4.44 -9.09 -4.93
N ARG A 13 -5.60 -8.51 -4.61
CA ARG A 13 -6.52 -9.06 -3.61
C ARG A 13 -6.92 -10.49 -3.94
N ALA A 14 -7.31 -10.78 -5.18
CA ALA A 14 -7.68 -12.13 -5.62
C ALA A 14 -6.51 -13.13 -5.49
N ARG A 15 -5.27 -12.71 -5.79
CA ARG A 15 -4.07 -13.54 -5.59
C ARG A 15 -3.84 -13.87 -4.12
N LEU A 16 -4.05 -12.91 -3.22
CA LEU A 16 -3.91 -13.12 -1.78
C LEU A 16 -4.97 -14.07 -1.24
N ILE A 17 -6.25 -13.85 -1.59
CA ILE A 17 -7.36 -14.73 -1.18
C ILE A 17 -7.12 -16.15 -1.67
N ARG A 18 -6.71 -16.33 -2.92
CA ARG A 18 -6.38 -17.66 -3.47
C ARG A 18 -5.23 -18.35 -2.71
N ARG A 19 -4.27 -17.58 -2.20
CA ARG A 19 -3.07 -18.12 -1.52
C ARG A 19 -3.31 -18.42 -0.04
N PHE A 20 -4.06 -17.56 0.64
CA PHE A 20 -4.18 -17.56 2.10
C PHE A 20 -5.61 -17.86 2.60
N GLY A 21 -6.57 -18.02 1.69
CA GLY A 21 -7.99 -18.21 2.01
C GLY A 21 -8.71 -16.89 2.33
N GLU A 22 -10.01 -16.97 2.65
CA GLU A 22 -10.85 -15.79 2.92
C GLU A 22 -10.41 -15.00 4.17
N GLY A 23 -9.68 -15.62 5.10
CA GLY A 23 -9.20 -14.94 6.31
C GLY A 23 -8.29 -13.74 6.04
N VAL A 24 -7.70 -13.63 4.84
CA VAL A 24 -6.86 -12.47 4.46
C VAL A 24 -7.68 -11.24 4.05
N THR A 25 -8.99 -11.36 3.86
CA THR A 25 -9.85 -10.25 3.41
C THR A 25 -9.82 -9.08 4.38
N THR A 26 -9.97 -9.33 5.70
CA THR A 26 -9.86 -8.30 6.74
C THR A 26 -8.51 -7.58 6.68
N TRP A 27 -7.40 -8.33 6.51
CA TRP A 27 -6.09 -7.71 6.36
C TRP A 27 -5.99 -6.83 5.10
N CYS A 28 -6.59 -7.27 3.99
CA CYS A 28 -6.64 -6.48 2.75
C CYS A 28 -7.48 -5.19 2.92
N ASP A 29 -8.54 -5.24 3.72
CA ASP A 29 -9.42 -4.11 4.02
C ASP A 29 -8.73 -3.08 4.93
N ASP A 30 -7.89 -3.54 5.86
CA ASP A 30 -7.14 -2.70 6.80
C ASP A 30 -5.87 -2.07 6.19
N LEU A 31 -5.37 -2.62 5.08
CA LEU A 31 -4.10 -2.22 4.46
C LEU A 31 -4.04 -0.71 4.09
N PRO A 32 -5.06 -0.10 3.46
CA PRO A 32 -5.03 1.33 3.15
C PRO A 32 -4.88 2.22 4.40
N ALA A 33 -5.55 1.87 5.50
CA ALA A 33 -5.46 2.60 6.76
C ALA A 33 -4.08 2.43 7.43
N LEU A 34 -3.49 1.24 7.32
CA LEU A 34 -2.12 1.00 7.76
C LEU A 34 -1.13 1.87 6.99
N VAL A 35 -1.23 1.93 5.66
CA VAL A 35 -0.37 2.78 4.83
C VAL A 35 -0.54 4.25 5.17
N ALA A 36 -1.77 4.75 5.31
CA ALA A 36 -2.02 6.14 5.68
C ALA A 36 -1.34 6.51 7.00
N ARG A 37 -1.44 5.66 8.01
CA ARG A 37 -0.81 5.86 9.33
C ARG A 37 0.72 5.85 9.27
N LEU A 38 1.31 4.96 8.46
CA LEU A 38 2.76 4.93 8.27
C LEU A 38 3.26 6.14 7.50
N SER A 39 2.53 6.54 6.46
CA SER A 39 2.79 7.74 5.67
C SER A 39 2.78 9.01 6.54
N GLU A 40 1.76 9.19 7.38
CA GLU A 40 1.69 10.31 8.31
C GLU A 40 2.85 10.28 9.31
N ARG A 41 3.14 9.12 9.89
CA ARG A 41 4.23 8.97 10.88
C ARG A 41 5.60 9.34 10.31
N TRP A 42 5.83 9.11 9.02
CA TRP A 42 7.13 9.29 8.39
C TRP A 42 7.22 10.50 7.46
N GLY A 43 6.17 11.32 7.39
CA GLY A 43 6.13 12.49 6.50
C GLY A 43 6.26 12.07 5.03
N LEU A 44 5.47 11.09 4.61
CA LEU A 44 5.49 10.51 3.26
C LEU A 44 4.16 10.76 2.56
N THR A 45 4.22 11.15 1.29
CA THR A 45 3.08 11.11 0.37
C THR A 45 3.30 10.01 -0.65
N VAL A 46 2.41 9.01 -0.69
CA VAL A 46 2.45 7.96 -1.71
C VAL A 46 2.08 8.56 -3.07
N VAL A 47 2.91 8.30 -4.09
CA VAL A 47 2.72 8.82 -5.46
C VAL A 47 2.60 7.72 -6.51
N ASP A 48 3.05 6.49 -6.21
CA ASP A 48 2.88 5.33 -7.09
C ASP A 48 2.95 4.03 -6.28
N ALA A 49 2.46 2.92 -6.85
CA ALA A 49 2.50 1.60 -6.25
C ALA A 49 2.90 0.54 -7.28
N LYS A 50 4.12 0.00 -7.15
CA LYS A 50 4.69 -0.99 -8.08
C LYS A 50 4.43 -2.42 -7.63
N PRO A 51 3.83 -3.28 -8.48
CA PRO A 51 3.64 -4.69 -8.16
C PRO A 51 5.00 -5.40 -8.08
N GLY A 52 5.13 -6.33 -7.13
CA GLY A 52 6.22 -7.30 -7.06
C GLY A 52 5.69 -8.74 -7.05
N ASN A 53 6.59 -9.73 -6.96
CA ASN A 53 6.21 -11.15 -6.94
C ASN A 53 5.42 -11.52 -5.67
N THR A 54 5.95 -11.17 -4.50
CA THR A 54 5.37 -11.49 -3.18
C THR A 54 5.11 -10.26 -2.32
N GLY A 55 5.37 -9.07 -2.85
CA GLY A 55 5.22 -7.80 -2.15
C GLY A 55 4.81 -6.68 -3.10
N ARG A 56 4.61 -5.49 -2.55
CA ARG A 56 4.29 -4.28 -3.29
C ARG A 56 5.12 -3.14 -2.71
N THR A 57 5.73 -2.36 -3.59
CA THR A 57 6.54 -1.20 -3.20
C THR A 57 5.76 0.05 -3.49
N LEU A 58 5.61 0.92 -2.50
CA LEU A 58 5.00 2.23 -2.69
C LEU A 58 6.12 3.24 -2.87
N ILE A 59 6.03 4.00 -3.97
CA ILE A 59 6.92 5.12 -4.22
C ILE A 59 6.33 6.33 -3.53
N CYS A 60 7.16 7.01 -2.74
CA CYS A 60 6.76 8.13 -1.90
C CYS A 60 7.62 9.35 -2.20
N VAL A 61 7.06 10.53 -1.94
CA VAL A 61 7.82 11.77 -1.77
C VAL A 61 7.79 12.12 -0.29
N GLY A 62 8.95 12.35 0.30
CA GLY A 62 9.07 12.83 1.68
C GLY A 62 8.76 14.32 1.80
N ASP A 63 8.50 14.79 3.02
CA ASP A 63 8.31 16.23 3.30
C ASP A 63 9.55 17.08 2.96
N ASP A 64 10.72 16.43 2.89
CA ASP A 64 11.99 16.99 2.40
C ASP A 64 12.08 17.08 0.87
N GLY A 65 11.03 16.64 0.15
CA GLY A 65 10.98 16.57 -1.30
C GLY A 65 11.74 15.39 -1.90
N ALA A 66 12.39 14.55 -1.09
CA ALA A 66 13.18 13.42 -1.57
C ALA A 66 12.30 12.21 -1.92
N MET A 67 12.71 11.45 -2.93
CA MET A 67 12.07 10.17 -3.25
C MET A 67 12.41 9.12 -2.19
N LYS A 68 11.39 8.42 -1.71
CA LYS A 68 11.45 7.40 -0.66
C LYS A 68 10.59 6.20 -1.04
N VAL A 69 10.73 5.09 -0.32
CA VAL A 69 9.94 3.88 -0.53
C VAL A 69 9.30 3.39 0.77
N LEU A 70 8.09 2.86 0.65
CA LEU A 70 7.34 2.14 1.69
C LEU A 70 7.08 0.70 1.24
#